data_AF-A0A2N2MPM6-F1
#
_entry.id   AF-A0A2N2MPM6-F1
#
_cell.length_a   1.000
_cell.length_b   1.000
_cell.length_c   1.000
_cell.angle_alpha   90.00
_cell.angle_beta   90.00
_cell.angle_gamma   90.00
#
_symmetry.space_group_name_H-M   'P 1'
#
loop_
_entity.id
_entity.type
_entity.pdbx_description
1 polymer ?
#
loop_
_entity_poly.entity_id
_entity_poly.type
_entity_poly.pdbx_seq_one_letter_code
_entity_poly.pdbx_strand_id
1 'polypeptide(L)'
;MIDYEKDLNPEQYRVVMEEGGPLLVLAGAGSGKTRTLTYRVARLLESGVSPENILLATFTNKAANSMLNRVESLIHSYTGRIMGGTFHHIAHRLLRSNAYRLGFKSNFSIV
;
A
#
# COMPACT_ATOMS: atom_id res chain seq x y z
N MET A 1 -15.91 7.17 9.90
CA MET A 1 -15.81 7.40 8.46
C MET A 1 -14.95 8.63 8.28
N ILE A 2 -13.92 8.53 7.46
CA ILE A 2 -12.91 9.60 7.30
C ILE A 2 -13.54 10.79 6.57
N ASP A 3 -13.30 12.01 7.07
CA ASP A 3 -13.75 13.25 6.40
C ASP A 3 -12.67 13.70 5.41
N TYR A 4 -12.70 13.09 4.22
CA TYR A 4 -11.69 13.29 3.19
C TYR A 4 -11.59 14.74 2.69
N GLU A 5 -12.71 15.47 2.58
CA GLU A 5 -12.72 16.85 2.10
C GLU A 5 -12.06 17.80 3.11
N LYS A 6 -12.25 17.53 4.39
CA LYS A 6 -11.62 18.30 5.47
C LYS A 6 -10.14 17.95 5.64
N ASP A 7 -9.79 16.68 5.49
CA ASP A 7 -8.45 16.18 5.80
C ASP A 7 -7.45 16.27 4.64
N LEU A 8 -7.91 16.53 3.41
CA LEU A 8 -7.07 16.58 2.21
C LEU A 8 -7.23 17.92 1.48
N ASN A 9 -6.15 18.36 0.85
CA ASN A 9 -6.28 19.47 -0.10
C ASN A 9 -6.99 19.00 -1.40
N PRO A 10 -7.45 19.92 -2.27
CA PRO A 10 -8.21 19.55 -3.46
C PRO A 10 -7.52 18.57 -4.42
N GLU A 11 -6.19 18.65 -4.56
CA GLU A 11 -5.43 17.74 -5.44
C GLU A 11 -5.32 16.34 -4.84
N GLN A 12 -5.02 16.26 -3.53
CA GLN A 12 -4.96 14.99 -2.80
C GLN A 12 -6.33 14.33 -2.74
N TYR A 13 -7.38 15.10 -2.49
CA TYR A 13 -8.76 14.63 -2.49
C TYR A 13 -9.13 13.98 -3.82
N ARG A 14 -8.81 14.65 -4.94
CA ARG A 14 -9.07 14.11 -6.29
C ARG A 14 -8.39 12.76 -6.51
N VAL A 15 -7.11 12.64 -6.15
CA VAL A 15 -6.37 11.37 -6.23
C VAL A 15 -6.98 10.28 -5.35
N VAL A 16 -7.39 10.64 -4.13
CA VAL A 16 -7.95 9.69 -3.16
C VAL A 16 -9.33 9.21 -3.58
N MET A 17 -10.14 10.05 -4.23
CA MET A 17 -11.51 9.75 -4.65
C MET A 17 -11.64 9.10 -6.03
N GLU A 18 -10.56 8.99 -6.81
CA GLU A 18 -10.58 8.38 -8.13
C GLU A 18 -11.27 7.00 -8.13
N GLU A 19 -12.17 6.70 -9.06
CA GLU A 19 -12.98 5.47 -8.95
C GLU A 19 -12.23 4.19 -9.34
N GLY A 20 -11.17 4.30 -10.16
CA GLY A 20 -10.35 3.16 -10.54
C GLY A 20 -9.50 3.40 -11.79
N GLY A 21 -8.82 2.34 -12.24
CA GLY A 21 -7.95 2.38 -13.41
C GLY A 21 -6.52 2.86 -13.11
N PRO A 22 -5.65 2.90 -14.15
CA PRO A 22 -4.28 3.36 -14.00
C PRO A 22 -4.22 4.86 -13.68
N LEU A 23 -3.53 5.23 -12.60
CA LEU A 23 -3.37 6.61 -12.16
C LEU A 23 -1.89 6.94 -11.93
N LEU A 24 -1.40 8.01 -12.54
CA LEU A 24 -0.07 8.57 -12.32
C LEU A 24 -0.17 9.88 -11.53
N VAL A 25 0.47 9.94 -10.36
CA VAL A 25 0.48 11.12 -9.51
C VAL A 25 1.87 11.75 -9.52
N LEU A 26 2.02 12.88 -10.20
CA LEU A 26 3.26 13.67 -10.24
C LEU A 26 3.25 14.67 -9.08
N ALA A 27 4.28 14.63 -8.23
CA ALA A 27 4.24 15.38 -6.98
C ALA A 27 5.65 15.76 -6.49
N GLY A 28 5.87 17.06 -6.30
CA GLY A 28 7.12 17.64 -5.80
C GLY A 28 7.45 17.22 -4.35
N ALA A 29 8.64 17.57 -3.85
CA ALA A 29 8.97 17.39 -2.44
C ALA A 29 7.96 18.15 -1.54
N GLY A 30 7.63 17.60 -0.36
CA GLY A 30 6.71 18.25 0.59
C GLY A 30 5.21 18.23 0.23
N SER A 31 4.81 17.84 -0.99
CA SER A 31 3.40 17.79 -1.47
C SER A 31 2.48 16.79 -0.77
N GLY A 32 2.99 15.99 0.18
CA GLY A 32 2.18 15.01 0.91
C GLY A 32 1.93 13.68 0.19
N LYS A 33 2.75 13.29 -0.80
CA LYS A 33 2.68 11.98 -1.51
C LYS A 33 2.30 10.79 -0.64
N THR A 34 3.00 10.62 0.48
CA THR A 34 2.75 9.52 1.41
C THR A 34 1.38 9.63 2.08
N ARG A 35 0.95 10.86 2.44
CA ARG A 35 -0.39 11.10 2.99
C ARG A 35 -1.45 10.69 1.96
N THR A 36 -1.34 11.16 0.72
CA THR A 36 -2.25 10.82 -0.37
C THR A 36 -2.36 9.31 -0.57
N LEU A 37 -1.23 8.59 -0.63
CA LEU A 37 -1.23 7.12 -0.77
C LEU A 37 -1.92 6.43 0.42
N THR A 38 -1.66 6.85 1.65
CA THR A 38 -2.29 6.24 2.83
C THR A 38 -3.80 6.47 2.90
N TYR A 39 -4.27 7.67 2.54
CA TYR A 39 -5.69 7.96 2.45
C TYR A 39 -6.36 7.21 1.30
N ARG A 40 -5.66 7.01 0.18
CA ARG A 40 -6.15 6.20 -0.94
C ARG A 40 -6.37 4.76 -0.53
N VAL A 41 -5.43 4.15 0.20
CA VAL A 41 -5.60 2.80 0.75
C VAL A 41 -6.79 2.74 1.71
N ALA A 42 -6.91 3.70 2.63
CA ALA A 42 -8.07 3.78 3.53
C ALA A 42 -9.39 3.87 2.76
N ARG A 43 -9.44 4.69 1.69
CA ARG A 43 -10.63 4.85 0.84
C ARG A 43 -11.02 3.58 0.11
N LEU A 44 -10.04 2.82 -0.40
CA LEU A 44 -10.28 1.52 -1.03
C LEU A 44 -10.91 0.53 -0.04
N LEU A 45 -10.40 0.49 1.19
CA LEU A 45 -10.94 -0.34 2.27
C LEU A 45 -12.37 0.08 2.65
N GLU A 46 -12.64 1.39 2.80
CA GLU A 46 -13.99 1.91 3.08
C GLU A 46 -14.98 1.61 1.92
N SER A 47 -14.53 1.53 0.66
CA SER A 47 -15.35 1.05 -0.46
C SER A 47 -15.60 -0.46 -0.48
N GLY A 48 -15.06 -1.22 0.47
CA GLY A 48 -15.24 -2.68 0.54
C GLY A 48 -14.23 -3.49 -0.26
N VAL A 49 -13.12 -2.89 -0.72
CA VAL A 49 -12.01 -3.67 -1.28
C VAL A 49 -11.39 -4.49 -0.15
N SER A 50 -11.36 -5.82 -0.31
CA SER A 50 -10.72 -6.68 0.67
C SER A 50 -9.23 -6.36 0.82
N PRO A 51 -8.68 -6.30 2.05
CA PRO A 51 -7.28 -5.95 2.29
C PRO A 51 -6.28 -6.82 1.51
N GLU A 52 -6.57 -8.11 1.34
CA GLU A 52 -5.76 -9.06 0.56
C GLU A 52 -5.64 -8.71 -0.93
N ASN A 53 -6.54 -7.87 -1.46
CA ASN A 53 -6.51 -7.39 -2.83
C ASN A 53 -5.73 -6.07 -2.97
N ILE A 54 -5.10 -5.57 -1.90
CA ILE A 54 -4.29 -4.36 -1.90
C ILE A 54 -2.81 -4.72 -1.75
N LEU A 55 -2.00 -4.24 -2.69
CA LEU A 55 -0.54 -4.33 -2.65
C LEU A 55 0.04 -2.93 -2.52
N LEU A 56 0.91 -2.74 -1.52
CA LEU A 56 1.59 -1.48 -1.24
C LEU A 56 3.12 -1.69 -1.26
N ALA A 57 3.77 -1.20 -2.32
CA ALA A 57 5.20 -1.36 -2.53
C ALA A 57 5.99 -0.05 -2.36
N THR A 58 7.19 -0.14 -1.82
CA THR A 58 8.15 0.98 -1.73
C THR A 58 9.60 0.48 -1.73
N PHE A 59 10.56 1.39 -1.61
CA PHE A 59 11.99 1.05 -1.62
C PHE A 59 12.59 0.74 -0.25
N THR A 60 12.01 1.27 0.84
CA THR A 60 12.58 1.09 2.19
C THR A 60 11.59 0.46 3.16
N ASN A 61 12.10 -0.39 4.06
CA ASN A 61 11.29 -0.99 5.12
C ASN A 61 10.66 0.09 6.02
N LYS A 62 11.41 1.17 6.30
CA LYS A 62 10.90 2.31 7.09
C LYS A 62 9.69 2.97 6.44
N ALA A 63 9.72 3.19 5.12
CA ALA A 63 8.58 3.77 4.40
C ALA A 63 7.39 2.79 4.38
N ALA A 64 7.63 1.50 4.15
CA ALA A 64 6.57 0.49 4.14
C ALA A 64 5.83 0.46 5.49
N ASN A 65 6.59 0.31 6.59
CA ASN A 65 6.04 0.29 7.94
C ASN A 65 5.34 1.59 8.30
N SER A 66 5.93 2.74 7.94
CA SER A 66 5.29 4.04 8.20
C SER A 66 3.96 4.19 7.46
N MET A 67 3.86 3.71 6.21
CA MET A 67 2.60 3.77 5.47
C MET A 67 1.54 2.85 6.05
N LEU A 68 1.89 1.60 6.37
CA LEU A 68 0.96 0.65 6.99
C LEU A 68 0.42 1.18 8.32
N ASN A 69 1.30 1.64 9.22
CA ASN A 69 0.89 2.21 10.52
C ASN A 69 -0.03 3.43 10.36
N ARG A 70 0.21 4.27 9.35
CA ARG A 70 -0.67 5.41 9.03
C ARG A 70 -2.03 4.94 8.56
N VAL A 71 -2.10 3.92 7.69
CA VAL A 71 -3.39 3.33 7.27
C VAL A 71 -4.13 2.78 8.48
N GLU A 72 -3.48 2.00 9.34
CA GLU A 72 -4.08 1.45 10.58
C GLU A 72 -4.66 2.55 11.47
N SER A 73 -3.92 3.66 11.61
CA SER A 73 -4.37 4.81 12.39
C SER A 73 -5.58 5.51 11.77
N LEU A 74 -5.69 5.54 10.43
CA LEU A 74 -6.81 6.15 9.72
C LEU A 74 -8.10 5.31 9.82
N ILE A 75 -7.98 3.99 9.70
CA ILE A 75 -9.14 3.08 9.68
C ILE A 75 -9.47 2.48 11.04
N HIS A 76 -8.65 2.74 12.07
CA HIS A 76 -8.73 2.14 13.40
C HIS A 76 -8.83 0.61 13.38
N SER A 77 -8.10 -0.03 12.45
CA SER A 77 -8.15 -1.47 12.22
C SER A 77 -6.80 -1.99 11.71
N TYR A 78 -6.53 -3.25 11.99
CA TYR A 78 -5.26 -3.88 11.67
C TYR A 78 -5.12 -4.15 10.16
N THR A 79 -3.96 -3.81 9.59
CA THR A 79 -3.69 -3.91 8.15
C THR A 79 -2.91 -5.15 7.75
N GLY A 80 -2.69 -6.13 8.64
CA GLY A 80 -1.80 -7.26 8.35
C GLY A 80 -2.23 -8.20 7.21
N ARG A 81 -3.44 -8.04 6.66
CA ARG A 81 -3.88 -8.71 5.44
C ARG A 81 -3.47 -7.99 4.15
N ILE A 82 -3.08 -6.71 4.21
CA ILE A 82 -2.53 -5.96 3.08
C ILE A 82 -1.14 -6.50 2.75
N MET A 83 -0.86 -6.71 1.46
CA MET A 83 0.50 -7.05 1.01
C MET A 83 1.35 -5.77 0.95
N GLY A 84 1.84 -5.32 2.10
CA GLY A 84 2.70 -4.14 2.23
C GLY A 84 4.17 -4.51 2.43
N GLY A 85 5.08 -3.82 1.73
CA GLY A 85 6.51 -4.07 1.91
C GLY A 85 7.40 -3.34 0.91
N THR A 86 8.68 -3.73 0.92
CA THR A 86 9.57 -3.36 -0.17
C THR A 86 9.33 -4.22 -1.40
N PHE A 87 9.76 -3.76 -2.58
CA PHE A 87 9.78 -4.59 -3.78
C PHE A 87 10.46 -5.94 -3.54
N HIS A 88 11.61 -5.94 -2.85
CA HIS A 88 12.32 -7.17 -2.49
C HIS A 88 11.49 -8.08 -1.57
N HIS A 89 10.84 -7.52 -0.55
CA HIS A 89 10.00 -8.31 0.37
C HIS A 89 8.84 -8.99 -0.38
N ILE A 90 8.16 -8.24 -1.24
CA ILE A 90 7.02 -8.72 -2.03
C ILE A 90 7.49 -9.80 -3.01
N ALA A 91 8.55 -9.55 -3.76
CA ALA A 91 9.12 -10.51 -4.69
C ALA A 91 9.57 -11.80 -3.99
N HIS A 92 10.22 -11.68 -2.83
CA HIS A 92 10.65 -12.82 -2.03
C HIS A 92 9.46 -13.66 -1.54
N ARG A 93 8.38 -13.04 -1.07
CA ARG A 93 7.15 -13.74 -0.67
C ARG A 93 6.54 -14.49 -1.87
N LEU A 94 6.46 -13.83 -3.02
CA LEU A 94 5.95 -14.44 -4.26
C LEU A 94 6.79 -15.64 -4.69
N LEU A 95 8.12 -15.50 -4.69
CA LEU A 95 9.06 -16.56 -5.04
C LEU A 95 8.95 -17.74 -4.09
N ARG A 96 8.88 -17.53 -2.77
CA ARG A 96 8.74 -18.63 -1.82
C ARG A 96 7.44 -19.41 -1.98
N SER A 97 6.33 -18.71 -2.19
CA SER A 97 5.02 -19.36 -2.40
C SER A 97 4.95 -20.17 -3.70
N ASN A 98 5.82 -19.88 -4.68
CA ASN A 98 5.82 -20.52 -5.99
C ASN A 98 7.12 -21.29 -6.32
N ALA A 99 8.03 -21.43 -5.34
CA ALA A 99 9.39 -21.94 -5.56
C ALA A 99 9.41 -23.32 -6.24
N TYR A 100 8.47 -24.19 -5.86
CA TYR A 100 8.34 -25.54 -6.39
C TYR A 100 8.16 -25.56 -7.92
N ARG A 101 7.55 -24.52 -8.51
CA ARG A 101 7.34 -24.41 -9.97
C ARG A 101 8.64 -24.22 -10.74
N LEU A 102 9.68 -23.77 -10.06
CA LEU A 102 11.02 -23.53 -10.61
C LEU A 102 12.01 -24.61 -10.14
N GLY A 103 11.55 -25.68 -9.50
CA GLY A 103 12.42 -26.73 -8.94
C GLY A 103 13.14 -26.34 -7.65
N PHE A 104 12.80 -25.21 -7.03
CA PHE A 104 13.38 -24.78 -5.76
C PHE A 104 12.52 -25.20 -4.57
N LYS A 105 13.18 -25.46 -3.44
CA LYS A 105 12.48 -25.55 -2.14
C LYS A 105 12.07 -24.15 -1.70
N SER A 106 10.95 -24.02 -1.00
CA SER A 106 10.48 -22.74 -0.43
C SER A 106 11.41 -22.16 0.64
N ASN A 107 12.40 -22.92 1.11
CA ASN A 107 13.38 -22.53 2.12
C ASN A 107 14.74 -22.09 1.55
N PHE A 108 14.83 -21.69 0.27
CA PHE A 108 16.07 -21.21 -0.34
C PHE A 108 16.71 -20.02 0.40
N SER A 109 18.03 -19.89 0.30
CA SER A 109 18.79 -18.77 0.88
C SER A 109 18.90 -17.61 -0.12
N ILE A 110 18.92 -16.38 0.39
CA ILE A 110 19.31 -15.19 -0.36
C ILE A 110 20.78 -14.92 -0.02
N VAL A 111 21.63 -14.74 -1.03
CA VAL A 111 23.06 -14.41 -0.88
C VAL A 111 23.26 -12.93 -1.16
#